data_AF-A0A0C2VQM7-F1
#
_entry.id   AF-A0A0C2VQM7-F1
#
_cell.length_a   1.000
_cell.length_b   1.000
_cell.length_c   1.000
_cell.angle_alpha   90.00
_cell.angle_beta   90.00
_cell.angle_gamma   90.00
#
_symmetry.space_group_name_H-M   'P 1'
#
loop_
_entity.id
_entity.type
_entity.pdbx_description
1 polymer ?
#
loop_
_entity_poly.entity_id
_entity_poly.type
_entity_poly.pdbx_seq_one_letter_code
_entity_poly.pdbx_strand_id
1 'polypeptide(L)' 'MTNNKHDISKHDQPANGSMAPDLEEMEQLGRQMEKLRTNEELKDQDRQPGTEQYVEEEK' A
#
# COMPACT_ATOMS: atom_id res chain seq x y z
N MET A 1 20.01 12.79 -15.03
CA MET A 1 19.54 11.52 -15.64
C MET A 1 18.70 10.81 -14.58
N THR A 2 17.37 11.01 -14.58
CA THR A 2 16.49 10.47 -13.53
C THR A 2 15.83 9.19 -14.00
N ASN A 3 16.48 8.05 -13.74
CA ASN A 3 15.90 6.74 -13.98
C ASN A 3 15.27 6.21 -12.69
N ASN A 4 14.08 6.68 -12.35
CA ASN A 4 13.24 6.03 -11.34
C ASN A 4 12.16 5.20 -12.05
N LYS A 5 12.56 4.07 -12.63
CA LYS A 5 11.63 2.99 -12.94
C LYS A 5 11.64 2.04 -11.76
N HIS A 6 10.70 2.22 -10.84
CA HIS A 6 10.30 1.14 -9.95
C HIS A 6 9.45 0.18 -10.79
N ASP A 7 10.12 -0.66 -11.58
CA ASP A 7 9.52 -1.86 -12.17
C ASP A 7 9.30 -2.85 -11.04
N ILE A 8 8.20 -2.66 -10.29
CA ILE A 8 7.64 -3.73 -9.47
C ILE A 8 7.02 -4.68 -10.50
N SER A 9 7.68 -5.82 -10.71
CA SER A 9 7.25 -6.84 -11.65
C SER A 9 5.76 -7.13 -11.40
N LYS A 10 4.93 -7.14 -12.46
CA LYS A 10 3.50 -7.45 -12.36
C LYS A 10 3.20 -8.81 -11.68
N HIS A 11 4.22 -9.64 -11.48
CA HIS A 11 4.15 -10.90 -10.75
C HIS A 11 4.14 -10.77 -9.22
N ASP A 12 4.53 -9.62 -8.64
CA ASP A 12 4.57 -9.41 -7.18
C ASP A 12 3.32 -8.70 -6.65
N GLN A 13 2.22 -8.72 -7.42
CA GLN A 13 0.93 -8.21 -6.93
C GLN A 13 0.24 -9.32 -6.13
N PRO A 14 0.03 -9.12 -4.81
CA PRO A 14 -0.64 -10.12 -4.00
C PRO A 14 -2.04 -10.39 -4.54
N ALA A 15 -2.46 -11.66 -4.54
CA ALA A 15 -3.81 -12.01 -4.91
C ALA A 15 -4.78 -11.41 -3.87
N ASN A 16 -5.55 -10.40 -4.27
CA ASN A 16 -6.51 -9.75 -3.38
C ASN A 16 -7.54 -10.78 -2.88
N GLY A 17 -7.55 -11.08 -1.58
CA GLY A 17 -8.56 -11.94 -0.94
C GLY A 17 -8.05 -13.01 0.03
N SER A 18 -6.74 -13.25 0.12
CA SER A 18 -6.14 -14.17 1.09
C SER A 18 -5.02 -13.49 1.88
N MET A 19 -4.85 -13.88 3.15
CA MET A 19 -3.60 -13.62 3.87
C MET A 19 -2.45 -14.24 3.07
N ALA A 20 -1.25 -13.65 3.15
CA ALA A 20 -0.08 -14.15 2.44
C ALA A 20 0.08 -15.68 2.65
N PRO A 21 0.20 -16.46 1.56
CA PRO A 21 0.21 -17.91 1.60
C PRO A 21 1.51 -18.49 2.20
N ASP A 22 2.59 -17.72 2.23
CA ASP A 22 3.88 -18.13 2.77
C ASP A 22 4.68 -16.96 3.41
N LEU A 23 5.79 -17.31 4.06
CA LEU A 23 6.66 -16.35 4.75
C LEU A 23 7.37 -15.40 3.79
N GLU A 24 7.68 -15.84 2.57
CA GLU A 24 8.36 -15.02 1.58
C GLU A 24 7.45 -13.88 1.12
N GLU A 25 6.18 -14.18 0.82
CA GLU A 25 5.17 -13.19 0.47
C GLU A 25 4.86 -12.26 1.65
N MET A 26 4.85 -12.76 2.90
CA MET A 26 4.73 -11.91 4.09
C MET A 26 5.86 -10.88 4.20
N GLU A 27 7.12 -11.30 3.99
CA GLU A 27 8.26 -10.38 4.03
C GLU A 27 8.21 -9.34 2.91
N GLN A 28 7.83 -9.76 1.71
CA GLN A 28 7.68 -8.85 0.58
C GLN A 28 6.58 -7.82 0.84
N LEU A 29 5.44 -8.21 1.41
CA LEU A 29 4.40 -7.30 1.85
C LEU A 29 4.91 -6.32 2.92
N GLY A 30 5.67 -6.81 3.91
CA GLY A 30 6.29 -5.95 4.92
C GLY A 30 7.16 -4.84 4.31
N ARG A 31 8.04 -5.20 3.37
CA ARG A 31 8.89 -4.25 2.63
C ARG A 31 8.09 -3.24 1.80
N GLN A 32 6.94 -3.65 1.27
CA GLN A 32 6.04 -2.74 0.54
C GLN A 32 5.36 -1.76 1.51
N MET A 33 4.91 -2.24 2.67
CA MET A 33 4.27 -1.43 3.70
C MET A 33 5.21 -0.40 4.33
N GLU A 34 6.51 -0.71 4.49
CA GLU A 34 7.51 0.24 5.00
C GLU A 34 7.60 1.56 4.19
N LYS A 35 7.25 1.51 2.90
CA LYS A 35 7.26 2.70 2.02
C LYS A 35 5.97 3.49 2.06
N LEU A 36 4.91 2.92 2.63
CA LEU A 36 3.60 3.54 2.74
C LEU A 36 3.52 4.33 4.04
N ARG A 37 2.93 5.52 3.95
CA ARG A 37 2.69 6.37 5.11
C ARG A 37 1.37 6.00 5.76
N THR A 38 1.33 6.11 7.08
CA THR A 38 0.08 5.97 7.83
C THR A 38 -0.78 7.23 7.67
N ASN A 39 -2.08 7.10 7.95
CA ASN A 39 -2.98 8.25 7.94
C ASN A 39 -2.59 9.32 8.98
N GLU A 40 -1.95 8.93 10.08
CA GLU A 40 -1.45 9.86 11.09
C GLU A 40 -0.27 10.68 10.53
N GLU A 41 0.71 10.00 9.91
CA GLU A 41 1.86 10.67 9.28
C GLU A 41 1.47 11.58 8.11
N LEU A 42 0.39 11.24 7.40
CA LEU A 42 -0.16 12.09 6.34
C LEU A 42 -0.81 13.35 6.92
N LYS A 43 -1.59 13.23 8.01
CA LYS A 43 -2.19 14.37 8.71
C LYS A 43 -1.14 15.34 9.25
N ASP A 44 -0.07 14.84 9.85
CA ASP A 44 1.03 15.66 10.37
C ASP A 44 1.76 16.46 9.28
N GLN A 45 1.61 16.04 8.02
CA GLN A 45 2.21 16.68 6.84
C GLN A 45 1.20 17.44 5.97
N ASP A 46 -0.02 17.65 6.46
CA ASP A 46 -1.14 18.26 5.73
C ASP A 46 -1.44 17.57 4.39
N ARG A 47 -1.23 16.25 4.32
CA ARG A 47 -1.48 15.42 3.13
C ARG A 47 -2.73 14.55 3.34
N GLN A 48 -3.46 14.33 2.26
CA GLN A 48 -4.60 13.40 2.23
C GLN A 48 -4.18 12.05 1.63
N PRO A 49 -4.82 10.94 2.05
CA PRO A 49 -4.69 9.65 1.38
C PRO A 49 -5.07 9.76 -0.10
N GLY A 50 -4.47 8.93 -0.95
CA GLY A 50 -4.73 8.95 -2.40
C GLY A 50 -6.14 8.49 -2.82
N THR A 51 -6.93 7.97 -1.87
CA THR A 51 -8.30 7.50 -2.06
C THR A 51 -9.17 8.00 -0.93
N GLU A 52 -10.30 8.63 -1.27
CA GLU A 52 -11.29 9.05 -0.28
C GLU A 52 -12.13 7.85 0.15
N GLN A 53 -12.19 7.60 1.47
CA GLN A 53 -13.10 6.61 2.02
C GLN A 53 -14.49 7.25 2.16
N TYR A 54 -15.42 6.90 1.27
CA TYR A 54 -16.83 7.25 1.45
C TYR A 54 -17.45 6.31 2.48
N VAL A 55 -18.00 6.87 3.56
CA VAL A 55 -18.84 6.12 4.50
C VAL A 55 -20.24 6.09 3.88
N GLU A 56 -20.78 4.90 3.65
CA GLU A 56 -22.20 4.79 3.27
C GLU A 56 -23.05 5.23 4.47
N GLU A 57 -23.86 6.27 4.31
CA GLU A 57 -24.86 6.64 5.32
C GLU A 57 -25.89 5.50 5.40
N GLU A 58 -25.92 4.78 6.54
CA GLU A 58 -27.00 3.83 6.83
C GLU A 58 -28.33 4.60 6.85
N LYS A 59 -29.24 4.27 5.92
CA LYS A 59 -30.59 4.83 5.82
C LYS A 59 -31.57 4.18 6.78
#